data_AF-A0A7J2U3R1-F1
#
_entry.id   AF-A0A7J2U3R1-F1
#
_cell.length_a   1.000
_cell.length_b   1.000
_cell.length_c   1.000
_cell.angle_alpha   90.00
_cell.angle_beta   90.00
_cell.angle_gamma   90.00
#
_symmetry.space_group_name_H-M   'P 1'
#
loop_
_entity.id
_entity.type
_entity.pdbx_description
1 polymer ?
#
loop_
_entity_poly.entity_id
_entity_poly.type
_entity_poly.pdbx_seq_one_letter_code
_entity_poly.pdbx_strand_id
1 'polypeptide(L)'
;MVSIVVFENLLMVKKKRFTKSKTANRKITRFAKRQLIQYSVIMALKYGFKAIVINTKGTAKSKEHDKIMQRCGLERHTASTYLIVLKRLRQP
;
A
#
# COMPACT_ATOMS: atom_id res chain seq x y z
N MET A 1 18.55 6.45 9.87
CA MET A 1 17.47 7.43 10.12
C MET A 1 16.48 7.32 8.96
N VAL A 2 15.20 7.09 9.22
CA VAL A 2 14.17 7.02 8.16
C VAL A 2 13.70 8.44 7.88
N SER A 3 13.79 8.90 6.62
CA SER A 3 13.38 10.27 6.23
C SER A 3 12.07 10.30 5.44
N ILE A 4 11.63 9.15 4.92
CA ILE A 4 10.48 9.04 4.02
C ILE A 4 9.55 7.91 4.50
N VAL A 5 8.26 8.20 4.56
CA VAL A 5 7.19 7.23 4.83
C VAL A 5 6.31 7.11 3.59
N VAL A 6 6.09 5.88 3.13
CA VAL A 6 5.29 5.59 1.93
C VAL A 6 3.98 4.93 2.34
N PHE A 7 2.87 5.51 1.91
CA PHE A 7 1.52 5.00 2.13
C PHE A 7 0.90 4.51 0.82
N GLU A 8 0.11 3.44 0.92
CA GLU A 8 -0.71 2.99 -0.19
C GLU A 8 -1.89 3.95 -0.42
N ASN A 9 -2.15 4.28 -1.69
CA ASN A 9 -3.30 5.08 -2.09
C ASN A 9 -4.61 4.26 -2.04
N LEU A 10 -5.15 4.07 -0.83
CA LEU A 10 -6.42 3.36 -0.65
C LEU A 10 -7.65 4.23 -1.02
N LEU A 11 -7.46 5.52 -1.30
CA LEU A 11 -8.53 6.45 -1.70
C LEU A 11 -9.01 6.19 -3.14
N MET A 12 -8.17 5.58 -3.99
CA MET A 12 -8.53 5.26 -5.37
C MET A 12 -9.52 4.09 -5.51
N VAL A 13 -9.82 3.35 -4.44
CA VAL A 13 -10.71 2.19 -4.49
C VAL A 13 -12.18 2.63 -4.48
N LYS A 14 -12.71 3.02 -5.64
CA LYS A 14 -14.04 3.64 -5.82
C LYS A 14 -15.24 2.67 -5.84
N LYS A 15 -15.07 1.34 -5.76
CA LYS A 15 -16.18 0.37 -5.96
C LYS A 15 -16.82 -0.10 -4.64
N LYS A 16 -18.16 -0.06 -4.53
CA LYS A 16 -18.94 -0.60 -3.38
C LYS A 16 -18.93 -2.15 -3.26
N ARG A 17 -18.59 -2.88 -4.33
CA ARG A 17 -18.39 -4.34 -4.33
C ARG A 17 -16.93 -4.66 -4.63
N PHE A 18 -16.20 -5.07 -3.60
CA PHE A 18 -14.76 -5.39 -3.65
C PHE A 18 -14.52 -6.88 -3.91
N THR A 19 -15.42 -7.73 -3.41
CA THR A 19 -15.37 -9.19 -3.55
C THR A 19 -16.78 -9.74 -3.83
N LYS A 20 -16.89 -11.04 -4.13
CA LYS A 20 -18.18 -11.73 -4.23
C LYS A 20 -18.86 -11.93 -2.86
N SER A 21 -18.15 -11.77 -1.74
CA SER A 21 -18.67 -12.01 -0.39
C SER A 21 -19.34 -10.77 0.21
N LYS A 22 -20.61 -10.91 0.61
CA LYS A 22 -21.39 -9.86 1.28
C LYS A 22 -20.73 -9.42 2.61
N THR A 23 -20.27 -10.38 3.40
CA THR A 23 -19.62 -10.13 4.70
C THR A 23 -18.30 -9.39 4.54
N ALA A 24 -17.48 -9.80 3.57
CA ALA A 24 -16.22 -9.10 3.28
C ALA A 24 -16.49 -7.67 2.81
N ASN A 25 -17.43 -7.46 1.90
CA ASN A 25 -17.82 -6.11 1.45
C ASN A 25 -18.34 -5.25 2.61
N ARG A 26 -19.12 -5.81 3.55
CA ARG A 26 -19.57 -5.09 4.77
C ARG A 26 -18.38 -4.62 5.61
N LYS A 27 -17.40 -5.50 5.87
CA LYS A 27 -16.18 -5.16 6.63
C LYS A 27 -15.36 -4.08 5.93
N ILE A 28 -15.15 -4.22 4.62
CA ILE A 28 -14.35 -3.28 3.83
C ILE A 28 -15.00 -1.89 3.81
N THR A 29 -16.32 -1.81 3.65
CA THR A 29 -17.05 -0.53 3.63
C THR A 29 -17.08 0.15 5.00
N ARG A 30 -17.09 -0.62 6.11
CA ARG A 30 -17.03 -0.07 7.48
C ARG A 30 -15.63 0.38 7.89
N PHE A 31 -14.59 -0.09 7.21
CA PHE A 31 -13.22 0.23 7.59
C PHE A 31 -12.87 1.68 7.23
N ALA A 32 -12.31 2.41 8.21
CA ALA A 32 -12.00 3.84 8.19
C ALA A 32 -10.79 4.22 7.30
N LYS A 33 -10.71 3.68 6.07
CA LYS A 33 -9.60 3.85 5.11
C LYS A 33 -9.16 5.30 4.95
N ARG A 34 -10.12 6.19 4.73
CA ARG A 34 -9.86 7.61 4.46
C ARG A 34 -9.30 8.32 5.69
N GLN A 35 -9.93 8.11 6.85
CA GLN A 35 -9.47 8.72 8.10
C GLN A 35 -8.07 8.21 8.48
N LEU A 36 -7.82 6.91 8.35
CA LEU A 36 -6.51 6.32 8.65
C LEU A 36 -5.41 6.89 7.75
N ILE A 37 -5.63 7.00 6.43
CA ILE A 37 -4.63 7.59 5.54
C ILE A 37 -4.37 9.05 5.89
N GLN A 38 -5.43 9.84 6.09
CA GLN A 38 -5.31 11.25 6.44
C GLN A 38 -4.51 11.44 7.74
N TYR A 39 -4.90 10.70 8.79
CA TYR A 39 -4.22 10.74 10.07
C TYR A 39 -2.75 10.35 9.96
N SER A 40 -2.44 9.25 9.26
CA SER A 40 -1.07 8.78 9.09
C SER A 40 -0.19 9.78 8.33
N VAL A 41 -0.72 10.43 7.29
CA VAL A 41 -0.01 11.49 6.55
C VAL A 41 0.25 12.69 7.45
N ILE A 42 -0.76 13.15 8.19
CA ILE A 42 -0.62 14.28 9.13
C ILE A 42 0.44 13.97 10.19
N MET A 43 0.41 12.77 10.78
CA MET A 43 1.39 12.38 11.79
C MET A 43 2.80 12.28 11.22
N ALA A 44 2.97 11.67 10.04
CA ALA A 44 4.27 11.58 9.38
C ALA A 44 4.89 12.98 9.18
N LEU A 45 4.09 13.94 8.67
CA LEU A 45 4.52 15.32 8.50
C LEU A 45 4.81 16.01 9.84
N LYS A 46 3.97 15.79 10.87
CA LYS A 46 4.15 16.35 12.22
C LYS A 46 5.49 15.94 12.85
N TYR A 47 5.94 14.71 12.60
CA TYR A 47 7.23 14.21 13.09
C TYR A 47 8.41 14.53 12.15
N GLY A 48 8.20 15.36 11.13
CA GLY A 48 9.26 15.79 10.21
C GLY A 48 9.61 14.77 9.11
N PHE A 49 8.81 13.73 8.92
CA PHE A 49 9.00 12.78 7.82
C PHE A 49 8.36 13.29 6.53
N LYS A 50 8.97 12.93 5.39
CA LYS A 50 8.35 13.12 4.08
C LYS A 50 7.29 12.03 3.85
N ALA A 51 6.02 12.41 3.80
CA ALA A 51 4.92 11.49 3.51
C ALA A 51 4.66 11.39 2.00
N ILE A 52 4.68 10.19 1.44
CA ILE A 52 4.38 9.94 0.02
C ILE A 52 3.22 8.95 -0.10
N VAL A 53 2.23 9.25 -0.93
CA VAL A 53 1.10 8.34 -1.21
C VAL A 53 1.27 7.77 -2.61
N ILE A 54 1.40 6.44 -2.73
CA ILE A 54 1.69 5.73 -4.00
C ILE A 54 0.54 4.78 -4.37
N ASN A 55 0.23 4.70 -5.66
CA ASN A 55 -0.66 3.67 -6.18
C ASN A 55 0.09 2.33 -6.36
N THR A 56 -0.26 1.37 -5.50
CA THR A 56 0.30 0.01 -5.39
C THR A 56 -0.37 -1.01 -6.31
N LYS A 57 -1.33 -0.59 -7.17
CA LYS A 57 -2.06 -1.52 -8.04
C LYS A 57 -1.07 -2.43 -8.80
N GLY A 58 -1.26 -3.73 -8.64
CA GLY A 58 -0.44 -4.77 -9.29
C GLY A 58 0.81 -5.20 -8.52
N THR A 59 1.08 -4.68 -7.32
CA THR A 59 2.31 -5.03 -6.56
C THR A 59 2.27 -6.40 -5.87
N ALA A 60 1.12 -6.83 -5.33
CA ALA A 60 1.00 -8.09 -4.58
C ALA A 60 0.54 -9.31 -5.40
N LYS A 61 0.30 -9.13 -6.71
CA LYS A 61 -0.17 -10.17 -7.65
C LYS A 61 0.53 -10.09 -9.01
N SER A 62 1.74 -9.56 -9.06
CA SER A 62 2.54 -9.54 -10.30
C SER A 62 3.45 -10.77 -10.38
N LYS A 63 3.79 -11.17 -11.61
CA LYS A 63 4.84 -12.19 -11.84
C LYS A 63 6.18 -11.78 -11.20
N GLU A 64 6.45 -10.48 -11.12
CA GLU A 64 7.65 -9.93 -10.48
C GLU A 64 7.63 -10.16 -8.97
N HIS A 65 6.46 -10.03 -8.33
CA HIS A 65 6.27 -10.30 -6.91
C HIS A 65 6.54 -11.77 -6.58
N ASP A 66 5.94 -12.70 -7.35
CA ASP A 66 6.16 -14.13 -7.17
C ASP A 66 7.63 -14.52 -7.39
N LYS A 67 8.28 -13.94 -8.42
CA LYS A 67 9.71 -14.15 -8.70
C LYS A 67 10.60 -13.66 -7.56
N ILE A 68 10.30 -12.50 -6.97
CA ILE A 68 11.07 -11.94 -5.85
C ILE A 68 10.88 -12.79 -4.60
N MET A 69 9.66 -13.26 -4.33
CA MET A 69 9.41 -14.17 -3.21
C MET A 69 10.17 -15.49 -3.37
N GLN A 70 10.16 -16.10 -4.56
CA GLN A 70 10.87 -17.36 -4.81
C GLN A 70 12.39 -17.19 -4.79
N ARG A 71 12.91 -16.15 -5.44
CA ARG A 71 14.36 -15.94 -5.59
C ARG A 71 15.02 -15.45 -4.30
N CYS A 72 14.33 -14.59 -3.56
CA CYS A 72 14.88 -13.95 -2.37
C CYS A 72 14.32 -14.52 -1.05
N GLY A 73 13.40 -15.50 -1.12
CA GLY A 73 12.76 -16.08 0.08
C GLY A 73 11.93 -15.09 0.90
N LEU A 74 11.51 -13.97 0.31
CA LEU A 74 10.83 -12.90 1.03
C LEU A 74 9.38 -13.24 1.34
N GLU A 75 8.92 -12.86 2.54
CA GLU A 75 7.52 -12.90 2.92
C GLU A 75 6.68 -11.94 2.03
N ARG A 76 5.39 -12.27 1.84
CA ARG A 76 4.49 -11.59 0.90
C ARG A 76 4.43 -10.07 1.08
N HIS A 77 4.29 -9.60 2.32
CA HIS A 77 4.25 -8.18 2.63
C HIS A 77 5.60 -7.53 2.39
N THR A 78 6.69 -8.20 2.78
CA THR A 78 8.06 -7.71 2.54
C THR A 78 8.36 -7.55 1.04
N ALA A 79 8.02 -8.54 0.23
CA ALA A 79 8.16 -8.48 -1.23
C ALA A 79 7.29 -7.37 -1.86
N SER A 80 6.08 -7.15 -1.33
CA SER A 80 5.21 -6.06 -1.81
C SER A 80 5.82 -4.70 -1.50
N THR A 81 6.32 -4.50 -0.28
CA THR A 81 7.00 -3.26 0.16
C THR A 81 8.22 -3.00 -0.69
N TYR A 82 9.03 -4.03 -0.95
CA TYR A 82 10.22 -3.93 -1.78
C TYR A 82 9.88 -3.46 -3.21
N LEU A 83 8.84 -4.01 -3.83
CA LEU A 83 8.38 -3.57 -5.15
C LEU A 83 7.85 -2.12 -5.14
N ILE A 84 7.17 -1.70 -4.08
CA ILE A 84 6.70 -0.32 -3.94
C ILE A 84 7.87 0.66 -3.89
N VAL A 85 8.91 0.33 -3.12
CA VAL A 85 10.13 1.13 -3.02
C VAL A 85 10.85 1.17 -4.37
N LEU A 86 11.04 0.02 -5.04
CA LEU A 86 11.64 -0.03 -6.37
C LEU A 86 10.88 0.81 -7.39
N LYS A 87 9.55 0.75 -7.37
CA LYS A 87 8.69 1.56 -8.24
C LYS A 87 8.89 3.05 -7.98
N ARG A 88 9.04 3.46 -6.72
CA ARG A 88 9.33 4.86 -6.37
C ARG A 88 10.70 5.30 -6.85
N LEU A 89 11.72 4.45 -6.72
CA LEU A 89 13.09 4.76 -7.15
C LEU A 89 13.20 4.89 -8.69
N ARG A 90 12.38 4.15 -9.44
CA ARG A 90 12.33 4.25 -10.90
C ARG A 90 11.52 5.43 -11.43
N GLN A 91 10.74 6.09 -10.59
CA GLN A 91 9.98 7.29 -10.97
C GLN A 91 10.84 8.53 -10.65
N PRO A 92 11.16 9.38 -11.65
CA PRO A 92 11.93 10.62 -11.43
C PRO A 92 11.25 11.55 -10.42
#